data_AF-A0A2T4SUF5-F1
#
_entry.id   AF-A0A2T4SUF5-F1
#
_cell.length_a   1.000
_cell.length_b   1.000
_cell.length_c   1.000
_cell.angle_alpha   90.00
_cell.angle_beta   90.00
_cell.angle_gamma   90.00
#
_symmetry.space_group_name_H-M   'P 1'
#
loop_
_entity.id
_entity.type
_entity.pdbx_description
1 polymer ?
#
loop_
_entity_poly.entity_id
_entity_poly.type
_entity_poly.pdbx_seq_one_letter_code
_entity_poly.pdbx_strand_id
1 'polypeptide(L)' 'MYKYLYISLICGIISGAGIFLKIPQYPSLFIPMVISLIGMIAAIVTIRDKQVSSMLRLGGILINLMPLLGAFTVTQ' A
#
# COMPACT_ATOMS: atom_id res chain seq x y z
N MET A 1 -4.89 17.25 -0.04
CA MET A 1 -4.97 15.85 -0.56
C MET A 1 -5.00 14.75 0.52
N TYR A 2 -5.06 15.06 1.82
CA TYR A 2 -4.96 14.08 2.92
C TYR A 2 -5.88 12.84 2.80
N LYS A 3 -7.10 12.95 2.27
CA LYS A 3 -7.99 11.79 2.03
C LYS A 3 -7.33 10.64 1.25
N TYR A 4 -6.45 10.96 0.28
CA TYR A 4 -5.76 9.95 -0.51
C TYR A 4 -4.61 9.28 0.26
N LEU A 5 -3.99 9.98 1.22
CA LEU A 5 -3.05 9.35 2.15
C LEU A 5 -3.75 8.43 3.15
N TYR A 6 -4.95 8.77 3.63
CA TYR A 6 -5.74 7.85 4.45
C TYR A 6 -6.14 6.58 3.68
N ILE A 7 -6.59 6.72 2.42
CA ILE A 7 -6.83 5.57 1.54
C ILE A 7 -5.55 4.74 1.36
N SER A 8 -4.43 5.41 1.06
CA SER A 8 -3.12 4.77 0.91
C SER A 8 -2.68 3.99 2.16
N LEU A 9 -2.90 4.56 3.35
CA LEU A 9 -2.60 3.93 4.64
C LEU A 9 -3.45 2.68 4.86
N ILE A 10 -4.77 2.77 4.64
CA ILE A 10 -5.70 1.65 4.80
C ILE A 10 -5.36 0.52 3.81
N CYS A 11 -5.11 0.86 2.54
CA CYS A 11 -4.64 -0.09 1.53
C CYS A 11 -3.34 -0.79 1.95
N GLY A 12 -2.34 -0.04 2.42
CA GLY A 12 -1.06 -0.60 2.86
C GLY A 12 -1.19 -1.55 4.05
N ILE A 13 -2.03 -1.20 5.03
CA ILE A 13 -2.32 -2.07 6.19
C ILE A 13 -3.01 -3.36 5.74
N ILE A 14 -4.06 -3.27 4.90
CA ILE A 14 -4.80 -4.46 4.44
C ILE A 14 -3.91 -5.36 3.56
N SER A 15 -3.14 -4.75 2.65
CA SER A 15 -2.22 -5.49 1.77
C SER A 15 -1.10 -6.16 2.57
N GLY A 16 -0.45 -5.42 3.47
CA GLY A 16 0.60 -5.96 4.35
C GLY A 16 0.08 -7.08 5.25
N ALA A 17 -1.13 -6.94 5.80
CA ALA A 17 -1.76 -7.99 6.60
C ALA A 17 -2.06 -9.25 5.75
N GLY A 18 -2.56 -9.09 4.53
CA GLY A 18 -2.80 -10.22 3.62
C GLY A 18 -1.51 -10.94 3.18
N ILE A 19 -0.44 -10.20 2.91
CA ILE A 19 0.81 -10.74 2.36
C ILE A 19 1.76 -11.26 3.44
N PHE A 20 2.03 -10.48 4.48
CA PHE A 20 3.01 -10.83 5.51
C PHE A 20 2.43 -11.76 6.59
N LEU A 21 1.17 -11.57 6.98
CA LEU A 21 0.53 -12.37 8.03
C LEU A 21 -0.26 -13.58 7.49
N LYS A 22 -0.31 -13.76 6.16
CA LYS A 22 -0.98 -14.89 5.47
C LYS A 22 -2.41 -15.15 5.98
N ILE A 23 -3.17 -14.07 6.15
CA ILE A 23 -4.53 -14.10 6.71
C ILE A 23 -5.46 -14.92 5.80
N PRO A 24 -6.21 -15.92 6.32
CA PRO A 24 -6.95 -16.88 5.50
C PRO A 24 -8.09 -16.28 4.66
N GLN A 25 -8.55 -15.07 5.00
CA GLN A 25 -9.48 -14.27 4.20
C GLN A 25 -8.92 -13.88 2.81
N TYR A 26 -7.59 -14.00 2.60
CA TYR A 26 -6.93 -13.78 1.30
C TYR A 26 -6.32 -15.09 0.78
N PRO A 27 -7.11 -16.00 0.19
CA PRO A 27 -6.63 -17.29 -0.32
C PRO A 27 -5.69 -17.16 -1.53
N SER A 28 -5.49 -15.95 -2.06
CA SER A 28 -4.52 -15.63 -3.10
C SER A 28 -3.90 -14.26 -2.84
N LEU A 29 -2.59 -14.16 -3.07
CA LEU A 29 -1.83 -12.91 -2.98
C LEU A 29 -2.29 -11.85 -4.00
N PHE A 30 -3.06 -12.24 -5.02
CA PHE A 30 -3.57 -11.32 -6.04
C PHE A 30 -4.41 -10.17 -5.46
N ILE A 31 -5.33 -10.46 -4.53
CA ILE A 31 -6.20 -9.44 -3.93
C ILE A 31 -5.38 -8.43 -3.10
N PRO A 32 -4.52 -8.85 -2.15
CA PRO A 32 -3.60 -7.95 -1.48
C PRO A 32 -2.70 -7.12 -2.42
N MET A 33 -2.16 -7.71 -3.50
CA MET A 33 -1.34 -6.97 -4.47
C MET A 33 -2.12 -5.85 -5.16
N VAL A 34 -3.35 -6.13 -5.62
CA VAL A 34 -4.22 -5.11 -6.22
C VAL A 34 -4.54 -3.99 -5.22
N ILE A 35 -4.80 -4.32 -3.96
CA ILE A 35 -5.02 -3.33 -2.89
C ILE A 35 -3.77 -2.45 -2.68
N SER A 36 -2.57 -3.03 -2.70
CA SER A 36 -1.30 -2.28 -2.62
C SER A 36 -1.12 -1.33 -3.82
N LEU A 37 -1.46 -1.77 -5.04
CA LEU A 37 -1.38 -0.91 -6.23
C LEU A 37 -2.32 0.30 -6.11
N ILE A 38 -3.56 0.08 -5.64
CA ILE A 38 -4.53 1.17 -5.40
C ILE A 38 -3.99 2.17 -4.37
N GLY A 39 -3.44 1.68 -3.25
CA GLY A 39 -2.88 2.54 -2.21
C GLY A 39 -1.62 3.30 -2.64
N MET A 40 -0.80 2.70 -3.51
CA MET A 40 0.38 3.33 -4.10
C MET A 40 -0.03 4.43 -5.10
N ILE A 41 -1.03 4.21 -5.94
CA ILE A 41 -1.59 5.25 -6.83
C ILE A 41 -2.15 6.41 -5.99
N ALA A 42 -2.88 6.12 -4.90
CA ALA A 42 -3.40 7.14 -4.00
C ALA A 42 -2.27 7.99 -3.35
N ALA A 43 -1.15 7.39 -2.97
CA ALA A 43 0.03 8.11 -2.49
C ALA A 43 0.65 9.01 -3.59
N ILE A 44 0.85 8.47 -4.80
CA ILE A 44 1.46 9.18 -5.95
C ILE A 44 0.65 10.42 -6.33
N VAL A 45 -0.68 10.36 -6.30
CA VAL A 45 -1.55 11.53 -6.55
C VAL A 45 -1.27 12.69 -5.59
N THR A 46 -0.80 12.41 -4.36
CA THR A 46 -0.48 13.46 -3.37
C THR A 46 0.84 14.19 -3.61
N ILE A 47 1.69 13.74 -4.54
CA ILE A 47 2.98 14.38 -4.85
C ILE A 47 2.82 15.83 -5.30
N ARG A 48 1.72 16.15 -5.99
CA ARG A 48 1.42 17.52 -6.49
C ARG A 48 0.98 18.49 -5.39
N ASP A 49 0.60 18.00 -4.21
CA ASP A 49 0.08 18.84 -3.12
C ASP A 49 1.21 19.31 -2.19
N LYS A 50 1.53 20.61 -2.27
CA LYS A 50 2.58 21.24 -1.46
C LYS A 50 2.27 21.28 0.06
N GLN A 51 1.03 21.05 0.48
CA GLN A 51 0.66 21.00 1.90
C GLN A 51 1.01 19.66 2.58
N VAL A 52 1.20 18.60 1.79
CA VAL A 52 1.57 17.27 2.31
C VAL A 52 3.09 17.20 2.47
N SER A 53 3.58 16.88 3.67
CA SER A 53 5.03 16.78 3.92
C SER A 53 5.67 15.63 3.13
N SER A 54 6.93 15.82 2.72
CA SER A 54 7.67 14.81 1.94
C SER A 54 7.77 13.47 2.66
N MET A 55 7.93 13.47 3.99
CA MET A 55 7.96 12.24 4.79
C MET A 55 6.63 11.47 4.72
N LEU A 56 5.50 12.17 4.74
CA LEU A 56 4.18 11.54 4.70
C LEU A 56 3.85 10.95 3.31
N ARG A 57 4.34 11.59 2.23
CA ARG A 57 4.32 11.04 0.87
C ARG A 57 5.15 9.76 0.76
N LEU A 58 6.39 9.80 1.25
CA LEU A 58 7.29 8.65 1.24
C LEU A 58 6.71 7.49 2.05
N GLY A 59 6.16 7.75 3.24
CA GLY A 59 5.46 6.75 4.04
C GLY A 59 4.28 6.11 3.30
N GLY A 60 3.43 6.90 2.64
CA GLY A 60 2.31 6.38 1.83
C GLY A 60 2.74 5.53 0.63
N ILE A 61 3.86 5.85 -0.01
CA ILE A 61 4.44 5.02 -1.08
C ILE A 61 5.02 3.73 -0.46
N LEU A 62 5.86 3.84 0.57
CA LEU A 62 6.57 2.71 1.16
C LEU A 62 5.65 1.67 1.80
N ILE A 63 4.58 2.09 2.50
CA ILE A 63 3.62 1.17 3.12
C ILE A 63 2.85 0.33 2.10
N ASN A 64 2.80 0.75 0.83
CA ASN A 64 2.19 0.00 -0.26
C ASN A 64 3.23 -0.72 -1.15
N LEU A 65 4.45 -0.19 -1.26
CA LEU A 65 5.53 -0.82 -2.00
C LEU A 65 6.10 -2.04 -1.26
N MET A 66 6.26 -1.96 0.07
CA MET A 66 6.80 -3.06 0.86
C MET A 66 5.96 -4.34 0.77
N PRO A 67 4.62 -4.33 0.96
CA PRO A 67 3.80 -5.51 0.72
C PRO A 67 3.89 -6.02 -0.72
N LEU A 68 3.89 -5.12 -1.71
CA LEU A 68 3.99 -5.52 -3.12
C LEU A 68 5.28 -6.31 -3.42
N LEU A 69 6.42 -5.83 -2.90
CA LEU A 69 7.70 -6.56 -2.98
C LEU A 69 7.65 -7.88 -2.18
N GLY A 70 7.04 -7.84 -0.99
CA GLY A 70 6.82 -9.02 -0.16
C GLY A 70 6.05 -10.13 -0.88
N ALA A 71 5.03 -9.80 -1.66
CA ALA A 71 4.27 -10.77 -2.43
C ALA A 71 5.17 -11.55 -3.41
N PHE A 72 6.04 -10.85 -4.14
CA PHE A 72 6.99 -11.47 -5.07
C PHE A 72 8.02 -12.37 -4.37
N THR A 73 8.38 -12.08 -3.11
CA THR A 73 9.25 -12.97 -2.29
C THR A 73 8.53 -14.15 -1.66
N VAL A 74 7.20 -14.08 -1.49
CA VAL A 74 6.38 -15.17 -0.93
C VAL A 74 5.83 -16.09 -2.03
N THR A 75 5.91 -15.69 -3.31
CA THR A 75 5.63 -16.52 -4.50
C THR A 75 6.82 -17.39 -4.96
N GLN A 76 7.82 -17.61 -4.11
CA GLN A 76 8.92 -18.57 -4.31
C GLN A 76 8.85 -19.68 -3.25
#